data_AF-A0A958P052-F1
#
_entry.id   AF-A0A958P052-F1
#
_cell.length_a   1.000
_cell.length_b   1.000
_cell.length_c   1.000
_cell.angle_alpha   90.00
_cell.angle_beta   90.00
_cell.angle_gamma   90.00
#
_symmetry.space_group_name_H-M   'P 1'
#
loop_
_entity.id
_entity.type
_entity.pdbx_description
1 polymer ?
#
loop_
_entity_poly.entity_id
_entity_poly.type
_entity_poly.pdbx_seq_one_letter_code
_entity_poly.pdbx_strand_id
1 'polypeptide(L)'
;MNLTHRDFKKIRLRLGWTIAEMARRMGCHQELVIQWESNQQTPDVEMIQQYETIQFYLEEQSEFVRHQPVAESMLKGEHLQQVSLEDVLAWEEESESEEDTAEKQ
;
A
#
# COMPACT_ATOMS: atom_id res chain seq x y z
N MET A 1 14.69 8.95 -9.09
CA MET A 1 14.58 7.51 -8.83
C MET A 1 14.68 6.81 -10.19
N ASN A 2 15.43 5.70 -10.33
CA ASN A 2 15.44 4.95 -11.58
C ASN A 2 14.35 3.87 -11.51
N LEU A 3 13.18 4.13 -12.09
CA LEU A 3 12.10 3.15 -12.17
C LEU A 3 12.47 2.02 -13.11
N THR A 4 12.36 0.79 -12.63
CA THR A 4 12.65 -0.42 -13.37
C THR A 4 11.36 -1.11 -13.82
N HIS A 5 11.44 -1.96 -14.84
CA HIS A 5 10.35 -2.84 -15.27
C HIS A 5 9.75 -3.67 -14.13
N ARG A 6 10.56 -4.01 -13.11
CA ARG A 6 10.12 -4.77 -11.93
C ARG A 6 9.17 -3.97 -11.05
N ASP A 7 9.32 -2.66 -11.01
CA ASP A 7 8.53 -1.77 -10.17
C ASP A 7 7.08 -1.69 -10.68
N PHE A 8 6.90 -1.57 -12.00
CA PHE A 8 5.59 -1.62 -12.65
C PHE A 8 4.87 -2.95 -12.40
N LYS A 9 5.58 -4.07 -12.55
CA LYS A 9 4.99 -5.38 -12.27
C LYS A 9 4.65 -5.53 -10.78
N LYS A 10 5.51 -5.05 -9.89
CA LYS A 10 5.32 -5.15 -8.43
C LYS A 10 4.10 -4.36 -7.98
N ILE A 11 3.94 -3.10 -8.42
CA ILE A 11 2.80 -2.28 -8.01
C ILE A 11 1.48 -2.90 -8.50
N ARG A 12 1.46 -3.38 -9.75
CA ARG A 12 0.28 -4.02 -10.33
C ARG A 12 -0.14 -5.25 -9.54
N LEU A 13 0.81 -6.14 -9.22
CA LEU A 13 0.53 -7.35 -8.45
C LEU A 13 0.13 -7.04 -7.00
N ARG A 14 0.77 -6.07 -6.35
CA ARG A 14 0.44 -5.63 -4.98
C ARG A 14 -1.00 -5.12 -4.90
N LEU A 15 -1.46 -4.46 -5.96
CA LEU A 15 -2.82 -3.95 -6.09
C LEU A 15 -3.85 -4.98 -6.57
N GLY A 16 -3.42 -6.20 -6.91
CA GLY A 16 -4.30 -7.21 -7.51
C GLY A 16 -4.81 -6.82 -8.91
N TRP A 17 -4.14 -5.88 -9.58
CA TRP A 17 -4.57 -5.40 -10.90
C TRP A 17 -4.13 -6.33 -12.03
N THR A 18 -5.02 -6.47 -13.01
CA THR A 18 -4.70 -6.97 -14.35
C THR A 18 -3.94 -5.91 -15.16
N ILE A 19 -3.32 -6.32 -16.26
CA ILE A 19 -2.65 -5.40 -17.20
C ILE A 19 -3.65 -4.37 -17.75
N ALA A 20 -4.88 -4.80 -18.04
CA ALA A 20 -5.95 -3.92 -18.52
C ALA A 20 -6.34 -2.84 -17.50
N GLU A 21 -6.40 -3.20 -16.22
CA GLU A 21 -6.71 -2.25 -15.16
C GLU A 21 -5.57 -1.26 -14.95
N MET A 22 -4.32 -1.73 -14.93
CA MET A 22 -3.16 -0.83 -14.82
C MET A 22 -3.11 0.16 -15.99
N ALA A 23 -3.30 -0.32 -17.22
CA ALA A 23 -3.34 0.52 -18.41
C ALA A 23 -4.44 1.59 -18.32
N ARG A 24 -5.65 1.20 -17.88
CA ARG A 24 -6.76 2.14 -17.65
C ARG A 24 -6.43 3.18 -16.58
N ARG A 25 -5.80 2.77 -15.48
CA ARG A 25 -5.43 3.67 -14.36
C ARG A 25 -4.32 4.65 -14.76
N MET A 26 -3.40 4.20 -15.61
CA MET A 26 -2.31 5.01 -16.14
C MET A 26 -2.68 5.83 -17.39
N GLY A 27 -3.88 5.63 -17.95
CA GLY A 27 -4.32 6.33 -19.15
C GLY A 27 -3.58 5.90 -20.43
N CYS A 28 -3.07 4.67 -20.49
CA CYS A 28 -2.28 4.16 -21.62
C CYS A 28 -2.87 2.86 -22.21
N HIS A 29 -2.26 2.37 -23.29
CA HIS A 29 -2.62 1.08 -23.90
C HIS A 29 -1.97 -0.09 -23.16
N GLN A 30 -2.66 -1.24 -23.12
CA GLN A 30 -2.16 -2.47 -22.47
C GLN A 30 -0.80 -2.92 -22.99
N GLU A 31 -0.55 -2.71 -24.28
CA GLU A 31 0.71 -3.07 -24.92
C GLU A 31 1.91 -2.29 -24.36
N LEU A 32 1.73 -1.02 -23.99
CA LEU A 32 2.77 -0.23 -23.32
C LEU A 32 3.10 -0.80 -21.95
N VAL A 33 2.10 -1.21 -21.17
CA VAL A 33 2.32 -1.84 -19.86
C VAL A 33 3.09 -3.16 -20.00
N ILE A 34 2.76 -3.98 -21.01
CA ILE A 34 3.49 -5.21 -21.31
C ILE A 34 4.95 -4.91 -21.65
N GLN A 35 5.19 -3.91 -22.49
CA GLN A 35 6.54 -3.50 -22.90
C GLN A 35 7.35 -2.95 -21.71
N TRP A 36 6.73 -2.20 -20.81
CA TRP A 36 7.37 -1.72 -19.59
C TRP A 36 7.74 -2.87 -18.66
N GLU A 37 6.82 -3.80 -18.38
CA GLU A 37 7.08 -4.95 -17.50
C GLU A 37 8.11 -5.94 -18.06
N SER A 38 8.25 -6.00 -19.39
CA SER A 38 9.21 -6.86 -20.10
C SER A 38 10.54 -6.17 -20.42
N ASN A 39 10.73 -4.92 -19.99
CA ASN A 39 11.93 -4.12 -20.26
C ASN A 39 12.21 -3.90 -21.75
N GLN A 40 11.17 -3.96 -22.59
CA GLN A 40 11.25 -3.69 -24.02
C GLN A 40 11.18 -2.19 -24.33
N GLN A 41 10.56 -1.42 -23.45
CA GLN A 41 10.46 0.03 -23.56
C GLN A 41 10.58 0.69 -22.18
N THR A 42 11.16 1.87 -22.15
CA THR A 42 11.19 2.72 -20.95
C THR A 42 9.95 3.62 -20.92
N PRO A 43 9.24 3.73 -19.78
CA PRO A 43 8.17 4.71 -19.63
C PRO A 43 8.70 6.13 -19.80
N ASP A 44 7.88 7.02 -20.34
CA ASP A 44 8.20 8.44 -20.38
C ASP A 44 8.02 9.09 -19.00
N VAL A 45 8.37 10.38 -18.93
CA VAL A 45 8.32 11.15 -17.67
C VAL A 45 6.89 11.27 -17.13
N GLU A 46 5.89 11.38 -17.99
CA GLU A 46 4.49 11.50 -17.58
C GLU A 46 4.02 10.20 -16.92
N MET A 47 4.35 9.05 -17.51
CA MET A 47 4.02 7.73 -16.97
C MET A 47 4.75 7.44 -15.66
N ILE A 48 5.98 7.92 -15.52
CA ILE A 48 6.73 7.87 -14.26
C ILE A 48 5.99 8.66 -13.17
N GLN A 49 5.53 9.88 -13.46
CA GLN A 49 4.79 10.70 -12.49
C GLN A 49 3.45 10.06 -12.09
N GLN A 50 2.74 9.45 -13.05
CA GLN A 50 1.51 8.70 -12.76
C GLN A 50 1.78 7.50 -11.85
N TYR A 51 2.85 6.75 -12.12
CA TYR A 51 3.29 5.65 -11.28
C TYR A 51 3.60 6.12 -9.85
N GLU A 52 4.36 7.20 -9.69
CA GLU A 52 4.73 7.76 -8.38
C GLU A 52 3.48 8.21 -7.61
N THR A 53 2.50 8.80 -8.29
CA THR A 53 1.22 9.20 -7.68
C THR A 53 0.46 7.99 -7.13
N ILE A 54 0.38 6.90 -7.90
CA ILE A 54 -0.26 5.67 -7.45
C ILE A 54 0.52 5.08 -6.27
N GLN A 55 1.85 5.04 -6.35
CA GLN A 55 2.68 4.50 -5.27
C GLN A 55 2.49 5.28 -3.97
N PHE A 56 2.52 6.61 -4.02
CA PHE A 56 2.30 7.46 -2.87
C PHE A 56 0.95 7.18 -2.20
N TYR A 57 -0.12 7.12 -3.01
CA TYR A 57 -1.45 6.82 -2.50
C TYR A 57 -1.51 5.42 -1.85
N LEU A 58 -0.81 4.44 -2.40
CA LEU A 58 -0.76 3.10 -1.79
C LEU A 58 -0.05 3.07 -0.45
N GLU A 59 1.05 3.81 -0.33
CA GLU A 59 1.81 3.88 0.92
C GLU A 59 0.96 4.53 2.01
N GLU A 60 0.34 5.67 1.70
CA GLU A 60 -0.58 6.36 2.60
C GLU A 60 -1.74 5.44 3.03
N GLN A 61 -2.43 4.80 2.08
CA GLN A 61 -3.58 3.94 2.41
C GLN A 61 -3.16 2.64 3.12
N SER A 62 -1.93 2.15 2.91
CA SER A 62 -1.48 0.90 3.51
C SER A 62 -1.35 0.99 5.02
N GLU A 63 -0.99 2.16 5.56
CA GLU A 63 -0.95 2.38 7.01
C GLU A 63 -2.36 2.30 7.60
N PHE A 64 -3.34 2.98 7.01
CA PHE A 64 -4.73 2.90 7.49
C PHE A 64 -5.27 1.47 7.49
N VAL A 65 -5.02 0.71 6.42
CA VAL A 65 -5.46 -0.69 6.33
C VAL A 65 -4.76 -1.58 7.37
N ARG A 66 -3.47 -1.32 7.66
CA ARG A 66 -2.72 -2.06 8.68
C ARG A 66 -3.34 -1.91 10.06
N HIS A 67 -3.74 -0.69 10.42
CA HIS A 67 -4.23 -0.36 11.77
C HIS A 67 -5.74 -0.59 11.94
N GLN A 68 -6.49 -0.81 10.85
CA GLN A 68 -7.94 -1.01 10.90
C GLN A 68 -8.38 -2.15 11.84
N PRO A 69 -7.75 -3.35 11.88
CA PRO A 69 -8.18 -4.42 12.77
C PRO A 69 -8.07 -4.05 14.25
N VAL A 70 -7.05 -3.28 14.62
CA VAL A 70 -6.85 -2.78 15.97
C VAL A 70 -7.91 -1.73 16.30
N ALA A 71 -8.12 -0.76 15.42
CA ALA A 71 -9.18 0.23 15.56
C ALA A 71 -10.56 -0.44 15.74
N GLU A 72 -10.88 -1.47 14.96
CA GLU A 72 -12.12 -2.24 15.11
C GLU A 72 -12.22 -2.96 16.46
N SER A 73 -11.11 -3.45 16.99
CA SER A 73 -11.05 -4.12 18.29
C SER A 73 -11.28 -3.12 19.44
N MET A 74 -10.65 -1.94 19.38
CA MET A 74 -10.86 -0.86 20.34
C MET A 74 -12.32 -0.37 20.32
N LEU A 75 -12.87 -0.10 19.12
CA LEU A 75 -14.26 0.36 18.96
C LEU A 75 -15.25 -0.64 19.56
N LYS A 76 -15.05 -1.95 19.32
CA LYS A 76 -15.91 -3.01 19.86
C LYS A 76 -15.74 -3.16 21.38
N GLY A 77 -14.50 -3.20 21.85
CA GLY A 77 -14.16 -3.43 23.26
C GLY A 77 -14.65 -2.32 24.19
N GLU A 78 -14.49 -1.06 23.75
CA GLU A 78 -14.85 0.12 24.55
C GLU A 78 -16.20 0.75 24.17
N HIS A 79 -16.91 0.16 23.21
CA HIS A 79 -18.19 0.65 22.69
C HIS A 79 -18.12 2.09 22.17
N LEU A 80 -16.97 2.46 21.59
CA LEU A 80 -16.74 3.76 21.00
C LEU A 80 -17.37 3.85 19.61
N GLN A 81 -17.77 5.06 19.21
CA GLN A 81 -18.25 5.34 17.85
C GLN A 81 -17.12 5.74 16.90
N GLN A 82 -16.02 6.23 17.44
CA GLN A 82 -14.84 6.67 16.69
C GLN A 82 -13.60 6.51 17.59
N VAL A 83 -12.44 6.33 16.96
CA VAL A 83 -11.13 6.27 17.60
C VAL A 83 -10.15 7.06 16.74
N SER A 84 -9.23 7.79 17.37
CA SER A 84 -8.21 8.53 16.63
C SER A 84 -7.08 7.61 16.20
N LEU A 85 -6.34 7.98 15.14
CA LEU A 85 -5.17 7.20 14.72
C LEU A 85 -4.07 7.20 15.80
N GLU A 86 -3.93 8.29 16.54
CA GLU A 86 -2.95 8.42 17.63
C GLU A 86 -3.22 7.41 18.75
N ASP A 87 -4.48 7.21 19.12
CA ASP A 87 -4.87 6.23 20.14
C ASP A 87 -4.61 4.79 19.67
N VAL A 88 -4.85 4.52 18.38
CA VAL A 88 -4.62 3.19 17.80
C VAL A 88 -3.13 2.83 17.80
N LEU A 89 -2.27 3.79 17.44
CA LEU A 89 -0.82 3.59 17.44
C LEU A 89 -0.28 3.38 18.85
N ALA A 90 -0.74 4.17 19.82
CA ALA A 90 -0.35 4.02 21.22
C ALA A 90 -0.74 2.62 21.76
N TRP A 91 -1.92 2.13 21.40
CA TRP A 91 -2.39 0.80 21.81
C TRP A 91 -1.55 -0.35 21.24
N GLU A 92 -1.11 -0.24 19.98
CA GLU A 92 -0.20 -1.21 19.37
C GLU A 92 1.17 -1.24 20.05
N GLU A 93 1.76 -0.07 20.35
CA GLU A 93 3.05 0.04 21.05
C GLU A 93 3.00 -0.56 22.46
N GLU A 94 1.90 -0.34 23.20
CA GLU A 94 1.69 -0.91 24.53
C GLU A 94 1.55 -2.44 24.45
N SER A 95 0.77 -2.94 23.48
CA SER A 95 0.54 -4.39 23.29
C SER A 95 1.80 -5.14 22.89
N GLU A 96 2.64 -4.57 22.02
CA GLU A 96 3.92 -5.18 21.62
C GLU A 96 4.92 -5.24 22.80
N SER A 97 4.88 -4.27 23.72
CA SER A 97 5.75 -4.25 24.91
C SER A 97 5.39 -5.29 25.98
N GLU A 98 4.11 -5.66 26.06
CA GLU A 98 3.61 -6.67 26.99
C GLU A 98 3.90 -8.10 26.50
N GLU A 99 3.86 -8.36 25.19
CA GLU A 99 4.23 -9.67 24.63
C GLU A 99 5.74 -9.97 24.77
N ASP A 100 6.60 -8.96 24.57
CA ASP A 100 8.07 -9.09 24.64
C ASP A 100 8.58 -9.36 26.08
N THR A 101 7.75 -9.08 27.09
CA THR A 101 8.03 -9.40 28.50
C THR A 101 7.48 -10.77 28.93
N ALA A 102 6.44 -11.27 28.26
CA ALA A 102 5.86 -12.60 28.50
C ALA A 102 6.70 -13.75 27.90
N GLU A 103 7.42 -13.53 26.79
CA GLU A 103 8.28 -14.55 26.17
C GLU A 103 9.65 -14.77 26.88
N LYS A 104 9.98 -13.97 27.91
CA LYS A 104 11.24 -14.07 28.66
C LYS A 104 11.13 -14.77 30.02
N GLN A 105 10.01 -15.41 30.34
CA GLN A 105 9.79 -16.20 31.57
C GLN A 105 9.63 -17.69 31.25
#